data_AF-A0A9Q2EN13-F1
#
_entry.id   AF-A0A9Q2EN13-F1
#
_cell.length_a   1.000
_cell.length_b   1.000
_cell.length_c   1.000
_cell.angle_alpha   90.00
_cell.angle_beta   90.00
_cell.angle_gamma   90.00
#
_symmetry.space_group_name_H-M   'P 1'
#
loop_
_entity.id
_entity.type
_entity.pdbx_description
1 polymer ?
#
loop_
_entity_poly.entity_id
_entity_poly.type
_entity_poly.pdbx_seq_one_letter_code
_entity_poly.pdbx_strand_id
1 'polypeptide(L)'
;MSDANKPIDPKDLHRIQKFGLGIGKEYEPFIKVDELSSRGESIREQFPIPVTDTLDICLQLGSRHPQIKGFLKVVTKDLLIDFKYKTQIAVAVKHSSDSGKERVVDKLQIEKAYWEGRGVQ
;
A
#
# COMPACT_ATOMS: atom_id res chain seq x y z
N MET A 1 26.70 26.02 10.20
CA MET A 1 26.37 24.95 11.16
C MET A 1 26.16 23.68 10.35
N SER A 2 26.81 22.56 10.70
CA SER A 2 26.65 21.30 9.97
C SER A 2 25.22 20.79 10.09
N ASP A 3 24.73 20.12 9.05
CA ASP A 3 23.39 19.52 9.04
C ASP A 3 23.19 18.50 10.17
N ALA A 4 24.27 17.96 10.74
CA ALA A 4 24.28 17.03 11.88
C ALA A 4 23.64 17.60 13.17
N ASN A 5 23.55 18.92 13.30
CA ASN A 5 23.00 19.57 14.50
C ASN A 5 21.57 20.10 14.29
N LYS A 6 20.95 19.83 13.14
CA LYS A 6 19.57 20.26 12.88
C LYS A 6 18.60 19.28 13.53
N PRO A 7 17.62 19.76 14.32
CA PRO A 7 16.59 18.89 14.88
C PRO A 7 15.71 18.31 13.77
N ILE A 8 15.43 17.02 13.85
CA ILE A 8 14.48 16.34 12.95
C ILE A 8 13.06 16.80 13.30
N ASP A 9 12.19 16.98 12.30
CA ASP A 9 10.79 17.30 12.52
C ASP A 9 10.16 16.23 13.44
N PRO A 10 9.55 16.61 14.58
CA PRO A 10 8.88 15.67 15.49
C PRO A 10 7.82 14.79 14.79
N LYS A 11 7.22 15.28 13.69
CA LYS A 11 6.29 14.53 12.85
C LYS A 11 6.96 13.51 11.94
N ASP A 12 8.27 13.58 11.73
CA ASP A 12 8.99 12.57 10.94
C ASP A 12 9.75 11.58 11.84
N LEU A 13 9.92 11.88 13.13
CA LEU A 13 10.56 10.99 14.11
C LEU A 13 9.92 9.58 14.14
N HIS A 14 8.59 9.51 14.03
CA HIS A 14 7.83 8.25 14.02
C HIS A 14 7.90 7.50 12.68
N ARG A 15 8.32 8.16 11.60
CA ARG A 15 8.46 7.56 10.27
C ARG A 15 9.76 6.78 10.16
N ILE A 16 10.79 7.22 10.89
CA ILE A 16 12.12 6.57 10.95
C ILE A 16 12.04 5.17 11.61
N GLN A 17 11.10 4.96 12.54
CA GLN A 17 10.95 3.66 13.21
C GLN A 17 10.28 2.56 12.35
N LYS A 18 9.69 2.92 11.21
CA LYS A 18 8.77 2.03 10.46
C LYS A 18 9.24 1.63 9.06
N PHE A 19 10.41 2.10 8.65
CA PHE A 19 11.11 1.61 7.45
C PHE A 19 12.47 1.10 7.90
N GLY A 20 13.16 0.37 7.01
CA GLY A 20 14.35 -0.43 7.32
C GLY A 20 15.24 0.08 8.47
N LEU A 21 15.59 -0.84 9.37
CA LEU A 21 16.26 -0.54 10.65
C LEU A 21 17.77 -0.34 10.47
N GLY A 22 18.40 0.47 11.32
CA GLY A 22 19.86 0.65 11.33
C GLY A 22 20.40 1.67 10.33
N ILE A 23 21.73 1.82 10.27
CA ILE A 23 22.44 2.74 9.36
C ILE A 23 23.74 2.11 8.84
N GLY A 24 24.18 2.53 7.65
CA GLY A 24 25.44 2.07 7.07
C GLY A 24 25.47 0.56 6.84
N LYS A 25 26.47 -0.13 7.39
CA LYS A 25 26.62 -1.59 7.25
C LYS A 25 25.60 -2.41 8.05
N GLU A 26 24.88 -1.78 8.97
CA GLU A 26 23.87 -2.41 9.84
C GLU A 26 22.45 -2.10 9.35
N TYR A 27 22.30 -1.54 8.14
CA TYR A 27 21.00 -1.24 7.58
C TYR A 27 20.27 -2.51 7.13
N GLU A 28 19.11 -2.78 7.72
CA GLU A 28 18.17 -3.82 7.34
C GLU A 28 16.99 -3.21 6.57
N PRO A 29 16.81 -3.51 5.27
CA PRO A 29 15.70 -2.98 4.48
C PRO A 29 14.32 -3.41 5.02
N PHE A 30 13.29 -2.60 4.76
CA PHE A 30 11.89 -2.95 5.09
C PHE A 30 11.33 -4.09 4.24
N ILE A 31 11.78 -4.19 2.98
CA ILE A 31 11.57 -5.33 2.10
C ILE A 31 12.94 -5.65 1.54
N LYS A 32 13.38 -6.89 1.71
CA LYS A 32 14.62 -7.35 1.08
C LYS A 32 14.30 -8.01 -0.25
N VAL A 33 15.15 -7.81 -1.24
CA VAL A 33 14.92 -8.35 -2.60
C VAL A 33 14.95 -9.87 -2.62
N ASP A 34 15.55 -10.53 -1.63
CA ASP A 34 15.54 -11.99 -1.43
C ASP A 34 14.24 -12.52 -0.79
N GLU A 35 13.50 -11.68 -0.05
CA GLU A 35 12.12 -11.97 0.39
C GLU A 35 11.14 -12.00 -0.79
N LEU A 36 11.47 -11.26 -1.85
CA LEU A 36 10.77 -11.36 -3.13
C LEU A 36 11.43 -12.46 -3.96
N SER A 37 10.67 -13.49 -4.34
CA SER A 37 11.21 -14.52 -5.22
C SER A 37 11.79 -13.87 -6.48
N SER A 38 13.06 -14.15 -6.81
CA SER A 38 13.76 -13.73 -8.04
C SER A 38 13.12 -14.23 -9.35
N ARG A 39 11.97 -14.90 -9.22
CA ARG A 39 11.12 -15.43 -10.28
C ARG A 39 9.93 -14.52 -10.61
N GLY A 40 9.87 -13.31 -10.04
CA GLY A 40 8.86 -12.30 -10.38
C GLY A 40 8.92 -11.97 -11.88
N GLU A 41 7.80 -12.12 -12.58
CA GLU A 41 7.70 -11.92 -14.03
C GLU A 41 7.29 -10.50 -14.40
N SER A 42 6.46 -9.86 -13.57
CA SER A 42 6.04 -8.48 -13.81
C SER A 42 5.63 -7.74 -12.54
N ILE A 43 5.89 -6.43 -12.53
CA ILE A 43 5.41 -5.50 -11.52
C ILE A 43 4.47 -4.52 -12.23
N ARG A 44 3.28 -4.33 -11.67
CA ARG A 44 2.27 -3.37 -12.15
C ARG A 44 2.01 -2.34 -11.07
N GLU A 45 2.27 -1.08 -11.38
CA GLU A 45 2.02 0.04 -10.47
C GLU A 45 0.65 0.68 -10.73
N GLN A 46 0.01 1.20 -9.69
CA GLN A 46 -1.29 1.89 -9.77
C GLN A 46 -2.37 1.07 -10.52
N PHE A 47 -2.40 -0.24 -10.27
CA PHE A 47 -3.29 -1.16 -10.97
C PHE A 47 -4.77 -0.82 -10.68
N PRO A 48 -5.58 -0.48 -11.70
CA PRO A 48 -6.95 -0.06 -11.48
C PRO A 48 -7.85 -1.26 -11.14
N ILE A 49 -8.69 -1.08 -10.13
CA ILE A 49 -9.74 -2.03 -9.76
C ILE A 49 -11.03 -1.64 -10.51
N PRO A 50 -11.75 -2.59 -11.14
CA PRO A 50 -13.03 -2.32 -11.78
C PRO A 50 -14.01 -1.63 -10.83
N VAL A 51 -14.61 -0.53 -11.29
CA VAL A 51 -15.53 0.28 -10.45
C VAL A 51 -16.79 -0.49 -10.07
N THR A 52 -17.24 -1.42 -10.91
CA THR A 52 -18.36 -2.33 -10.61
C THR A 52 -18.09 -3.12 -9.33
N ASP A 53 -16.91 -3.74 -9.27
CA ASP A 53 -16.52 -4.60 -8.15
C ASP A 53 -16.34 -3.79 -6.88
N THR A 54 -15.75 -2.59 -6.98
CA THR A 54 -15.59 -1.72 -5.81
C THR A 54 -16.92 -1.16 -5.31
N LEU A 55 -17.90 -0.93 -6.18
CA LEU A 55 -19.26 -0.55 -5.77
C LEU A 55 -19.96 -1.69 -5.02
N ASP A 56 -19.87 -2.91 -5.52
CA ASP A 56 -20.45 -4.09 -4.87
C ASP A 56 -19.81 -4.34 -3.51
N ILE A 57 -18.48 -4.23 -3.42
CA ILE A 57 -17.74 -4.33 -2.15
C ILE A 57 -18.17 -3.23 -1.19
N CYS A 58 -18.31 -1.97 -1.65
CA CYS A 58 -18.79 -0.87 -0.81
C CYS A 58 -20.19 -1.16 -0.25
N LEU A 59 -21.09 -1.70 -1.09
CA LEU A 59 -22.44 -2.09 -0.67
C LEU A 59 -22.41 -3.18 0.41
N GLN A 60 -21.57 -4.20 0.24
CA GLN A 60 -21.40 -5.29 1.20
C GLN A 60 -20.80 -4.82 2.53
N LEU A 61 -19.84 -3.88 2.49
CA LEU A 61 -19.19 -3.33 3.68
C LEU A 61 -20.02 -2.24 4.37
N GLY A 62 -21.11 -1.77 3.76
CA GLY A 62 -21.88 -0.62 4.24
C GLY A 62 -21.12 0.71 4.16
N SER A 63 -20.10 0.78 3.30
CA SER A 63 -19.21 1.94 3.13
C SER A 63 -19.60 2.76 1.90
N ARG A 64 -19.28 4.06 1.91
CA ARG A 64 -19.48 4.92 0.74
C ARG A 64 -18.33 4.78 -0.24
N HIS A 65 -18.65 4.60 -1.53
CA HIS A 65 -17.62 4.53 -2.57
C HIS A 65 -16.83 5.85 -2.66
N PRO A 66 -15.49 5.80 -2.82
CA PRO A 66 -14.68 6.99 -3.02
C PRO A 66 -15.18 7.87 -4.18
N GLN A 67 -15.35 9.16 -3.91
CA GLN A 67 -15.82 10.16 -4.87
C GLN A 67 -15.00 11.46 -4.79
N ILE A 68 -14.92 12.16 -5.93
CA ILE A 68 -14.35 13.51 -6.04
C ILE A 68 -15.33 14.36 -6.86
N LYS A 69 -15.83 15.46 -6.28
CA LYS A 69 -16.78 16.38 -6.95
C LYS A 69 -18.00 15.68 -7.57
N GLY A 70 -18.53 14.66 -6.89
CA GLY A 70 -19.70 13.88 -7.35
C GLY A 70 -19.38 12.76 -8.35
N PHE A 71 -18.14 12.65 -8.84
CA PHE A 71 -17.74 11.55 -9.71
C PHE A 71 -17.14 10.39 -8.91
N LEU A 72 -17.49 9.15 -9.28
CA LEU A 72 -16.87 7.95 -8.74
C LEU A 72 -15.37 7.95 -9.06
N LYS A 73 -14.55 7.69 -8.04
CA LYS A 73 -13.10 7.64 -8.17
C LYS A 73 -12.64 6.19 -8.23
N VAL A 74 -11.98 5.81 -9.32
CA VAL A 74 -11.33 4.50 -9.47
C VAL A 74 -10.38 4.26 -8.28
N VAL A 75 -10.53 3.10 -7.65
CA VAL A 75 -9.63 2.59 -6.62
C VAL A 75 -8.50 1.84 -7.33
N THR A 76 -7.27 2.01 -6.86
CA THR A 76 -6.07 1.44 -7.47
C THR A 76 -5.26 0.72 -6.42
N LYS A 77 -4.57 -0.35 -6.81
CA LYS A 77 -3.53 -0.95 -5.98
C LYS A 77 -2.18 -0.33 -6.31
N ASP A 78 -1.42 0.03 -5.29
CA ASP A 78 -0.14 0.73 -5.48
C ASP A 78 0.87 -0.17 -6.23
N LEU A 79 1.03 -1.43 -5.81
CA LEU A 79 1.85 -2.43 -6.50
C LEU A 79 1.12 -3.77 -6.58
N LEU A 80 1.14 -4.39 -7.75
CA LEU A 80 0.70 -5.77 -7.99
C LEU A 80 1.84 -6.53 -8.64
N ILE A 81 2.29 -7.59 -7.97
CA ILE A 81 3.48 -8.36 -8.35
C ILE A 81 3.01 -9.74 -8.80
N ASP A 82 3.37 -10.13 -10.03
CA ASP A 82 3.07 -11.43 -10.60
C ASP A 82 4.31 -12.33 -10.55
N PHE A 83 4.15 -13.55 -10.04
CA PHE A 83 5.20 -14.57 -9.98
C PHE A 83 4.93 -15.72 -10.95
N LYS A 84 6.01 -16.40 -11.38
CA LYS A 84 6.00 -17.53 -12.34
C LYS A 84 4.96 -18.64 -12.14
N TYR A 85 4.45 -18.83 -10.91
CA TYR A 85 3.47 -19.88 -10.59
C TYR A 85 2.05 -19.35 -10.40
N LYS A 86 1.71 -18.23 -11.07
CA LYS A 86 0.42 -17.51 -10.94
C LYS A 86 0.12 -17.03 -9.52
N THR A 87 1.12 -17.00 -8.65
CA THR A 87 1.01 -16.33 -7.36
C THR A 87 1.06 -14.83 -7.60
N GLN A 88 0.18 -14.09 -6.95
CA GLN A 88 0.14 -12.64 -7.01
C GLN A 88 0.20 -12.09 -5.59
N ILE A 89 0.91 -10.97 -5.44
CA ILE A 89 0.92 -10.18 -4.20
C ILE A 89 0.48 -8.77 -4.53
N ALA A 90 -0.50 -8.26 -3.81
CA ALA A 90 -1.02 -6.91 -3.89
C ALA A 90 -0.51 -6.09 -2.70
N VAL A 91 0.47 -5.22 -2.93
CA VAL A 91 1.07 -4.36 -1.89
C VAL A 91 0.45 -2.96 -1.91
N ALA A 92 -0.03 -2.51 -0.75
CA ALA A 92 -0.49 -1.13 -0.55
C ALA A 92 0.62 -0.34 0.14
N VAL A 93 0.97 0.82 -0.43
CA VAL A 93 2.01 1.71 0.07
C VAL A 93 1.32 2.94 0.65
N LYS A 94 1.36 3.06 1.97
CA LYS A 94 0.81 4.21 2.70
C LYS A 94 1.81 4.69 3.72
N HIS A 95 1.89 6.01 3.91
CA HIS A 95 2.66 6.54 5.02
C HIS A 95 2.03 6.10 6.34
N SER A 96 2.88 5.81 7.32
CA SER A 96 2.45 5.39 8.66
C SER A 96 1.62 6.45 9.39
N SER A 97 1.78 7.72 9.03
CA SER A 97 0.97 8.84 9.51
C SER A 97 -0.45 8.89 8.92
N ASP A 98 -0.67 8.20 7.79
CA ASP A 98 -1.94 8.20 7.07
C ASP A 98 -2.78 6.94 7.35
N SER A 99 -2.19 5.88 7.90
CA SER A 99 -2.82 4.56 8.08
C SER A 99 -3.98 4.54 9.07
N GLY A 100 -4.18 5.60 9.86
CA GLY A 100 -5.28 5.74 10.83
C GLY A 100 -6.39 6.68 10.39
N LYS A 101 -6.28 7.34 9.23
CA LYS A 101 -7.34 8.24 8.74
C LYS A 101 -8.50 7.41 8.21
N GLU A 102 -9.72 7.70 8.66
CA GLU A 102 -10.95 6.97 8.28
C GLU A 102 -11.06 6.76 6.77
N ARG A 103 -10.89 7.82 5.96
CA ARG A 103 -10.90 7.76 4.50
C ARG A 103 -9.83 6.84 3.89
N VAL A 104 -8.69 6.68 4.55
CA VAL A 104 -7.61 5.78 4.10
C VAL A 104 -7.94 4.35 4.48
N VAL A 105 -8.48 4.13 5.68
CA VAL A 105 -8.94 2.81 6.14
C VAL A 105 -10.04 2.27 5.24
N ASP A 106 -11.06 3.08 4.91
CA ASP A 106 -12.15 2.67 4.01
C ASP A 106 -11.62 2.20 2.66
N LYS A 107 -10.68 2.95 2.07
CA LYS A 107 -10.05 2.57 0.80
C LYS A 107 -9.25 1.27 0.92
N LEU A 108 -8.45 1.13 1.98
CA LEU A 108 -7.67 -0.07 2.22
C LEU A 108 -8.56 -1.30 2.43
N GLN A 109 -9.73 -1.14 3.06
CA GLN A 109 -10.70 -2.22 3.23
C GLN A 109 -11.32 -2.65 1.90
N ILE A 110 -11.68 -1.69 1.04
CA ILE A 110 -12.20 -1.99 -0.32
C ILE A 110 -11.14 -2.73 -1.14
N GLU A 111 -9.89 -2.25 -1.15
CA GLU A 111 -8.77 -2.90 -1.82
C GLU A 111 -8.57 -4.32 -1.28
N LYS A 112 -8.51 -4.47 0.05
CA LYS A 112 -8.30 -5.76 0.72
C LYS A 112 -9.38 -6.77 0.33
N ALA A 113 -10.66 -6.40 0.44
CA ALA A 113 -11.78 -7.28 0.10
C ALA A 113 -11.73 -7.75 -1.37
N TYR A 114 -11.35 -6.85 -2.29
CA TYR A 114 -11.22 -7.18 -3.71
C TYR A 114 -10.15 -8.25 -3.99
N TRP A 115 -9.00 -8.14 -3.33
CA TRP A 115 -7.86 -9.04 -3.54
C TRP A 115 -8.01 -10.37 -2.80
N GLU A 116 -8.55 -10.35 -1.58
CA GLU A 116 -8.86 -11.58 -0.82
C GLU A 116 -9.89 -12.44 -1.56
N GLY A 117 -10.91 -11.82 -2.17
CA GLY A 117 -11.90 -12.52 -3.00
C GLY A 117 -11.31 -13.20 -4.25
N ARG A 118 -10.07 -12.87 -4.63
CA ARG A 118 -9.34 -13.46 -5.78
C ARG A 118 -8.21 -14.39 -5.35
N GLY A 119 -8.04 -14.63 -4.05
CA GLY A 119 -6.93 -15.43 -3.52
C GLY A 119 -5.56 -14.78 -3.75
N VAL A 120 -5.53 -13.45 -3.89
CA VAL A 120 -4.30 -12.66 -4.00
C VAL A 120 -3.91 -12.18 -2.60
N GLN A 121 -2.62 -12.35 -2.26
CA GLN A 121 -2.08 -11.99 -0.95
C GLN A 121 -1.89 -10.49 -0.79
#